data_AF-W2TND3-F1
#
_entry.id   AF-W2TND3-F1
#
_cell.length_a   1.000
_cell.length_b   1.000
_cell.length_c   1.000
_cell.angle_alpha   90.00
_cell.angle_beta   90.00
_cell.angle_gamma   90.00
#
_symmetry.space_group_name_H-M   'P 1'
#
loop_
_entity.id
_entity.type
_entity.pdbx_description
1 polymer ?
#
loop_
_entity_poly.entity_id
_entity_poly.type
_entity_poly.pdbx_seq_one_letter_code
_entity_poly.pdbx_strand_id
1 'polypeptide(L)'
;MTTKFKETPKMSSYLLALMVSEFENIQGKTASGVQFRIWSRPEAKKMTAYALQAGIKCLEFYEKHFNFSFPLKKQDMVALPDFSAGAMENWGLITYRENSLLYDNRLYGPQNKQRVALVVAHELGHQRKVDSIGA
;
A
#
# COMPACT_ATOMS: atom_id res chain seq x y z
N MET A 1 7.00 10.49 23.83
CA MET A 1 6.03 9.41 23.54
C MET A 1 6.77 8.31 22.80
N THR A 2 6.57 7.04 23.16
CA THR A 2 7.25 5.90 22.54
C THR A 2 6.23 4.99 21.90
N THR A 3 6.38 4.69 20.62
CA THR A 3 5.53 3.75 19.88
C THR A 3 6.24 2.41 19.75
N LYS A 4 5.53 1.31 20.03
CA LYS A 4 6.03 -0.06 19.86
C LYS A 4 5.26 -0.75 18.73
N PHE A 5 5.98 -1.39 17.81
CA PHE A 5 5.40 -2.18 16.72
C PHE A 5 5.52 -3.67 17.03
N LYS A 6 4.68 -4.49 16.40
CA LYS A 6 4.81 -5.95 16.46
C LYS A 6 6.06 -6.38 15.69
N GLU A 7 6.66 -7.48 16.12
CA GLU A 7 7.74 -8.13 15.39
C GLU A 7 7.28 -8.53 13.99
N THR A 8 8.14 -8.30 12.99
CA THR A 8 7.86 -8.66 11.60
C THR A 8 8.12 -10.15 11.39
N PRO A 9 7.47 -10.80 10.41
CA PRO A 9 7.97 -12.07 9.89
C PRO A 9 9.40 -11.92 9.33
N LYS A 10 10.08 -13.03 9.06
CA LYS A 10 11.43 -13.00 8.47
C LYS A 10 11.37 -12.28 7.12
N MET A 11 12.15 -11.20 6.98
CA MET A 11 12.22 -10.41 5.75
C MET A 11 13.64 -9.88 5.53
N SER A 12 13.97 -9.58 4.27
CA SER A 12 15.24 -8.92 3.95
C SER A 12 15.30 -7.51 4.55
N SER A 13 16.48 -7.07 4.96
CA SER A 13 16.68 -5.78 5.63
C SER A 13 16.19 -4.58 4.82
N TYR A 14 16.27 -4.63 3.49
CA TYR A 14 15.83 -3.54 2.60
C TYR A 14 14.32 -3.27 2.64
N LEU A 15 13.52 -4.22 3.15
CA LEU A 15 12.07 -4.06 3.29
C LEU A 15 11.68 -3.30 4.56
N LEU A 16 12.62 -3.08 5.50
CA LEU A 16 12.36 -2.29 6.69
C LEU A 16 11.96 -0.86 6.32
N ALA A 17 10.82 -0.40 6.86
CA ALA A 17 10.36 0.97 6.72
C ALA A 17 9.73 1.47 8.00
N LEU A 18 10.00 2.73 8.32
CA LEU A 18 9.38 3.50 9.39
C LEU A 18 9.00 4.86 8.85
N MET A 19 7.85 5.37 9.29
CA MET A 19 7.37 6.68 8.91
C MET A 19 6.88 7.42 10.15
N VAL A 20 7.26 8.70 10.25
CA VAL A 20 6.78 9.63 11.27
C VAL A 20 6.24 10.85 10.54
N SER A 21 4.95 11.12 10.69
CA SER A 21 4.28 12.26 10.05
C SER A 21 2.96 12.59 10.72
N GLU A 22 2.43 13.77 10.37
CA GLU A 22 1.06 14.22 10.68
C GLU A 22 0.06 13.81 9.58
N PHE A 23 0.33 12.72 8.86
CA PHE A 23 -0.54 12.27 7.78
C PHE A 23 -1.85 11.71 8.34
N GLU A 24 -2.90 11.86 7.56
CA GLU A 24 -4.18 11.22 7.84
C GLU A 24 -4.38 10.02 6.92
N ASN A 25 -5.29 9.12 7.30
CA ASN A 25 -5.68 8.01 6.46
C ASN A 25 -7.18 7.88 6.27
N ILE A 26 -7.54 7.21 5.18
CA ILE A 26 -8.79 6.48 5.06
C ILE A 26 -8.50 4.99 5.16
N GLN A 27 -9.51 4.21 5.57
CA GLN A 27 -9.33 2.79 5.80
C GLN A 27 -10.52 1.96 5.34
N GLY A 28 -10.23 0.70 5.05
CA GLY A 28 -11.20 -0.36 4.78
C GLY A 28 -10.68 -1.70 5.30
N LYS A 29 -11.42 -2.76 5.02
CA LYS A 29 -11.01 -4.14 5.31
C LYS A 29 -11.23 -5.00 4.08
N THR A 30 -10.32 -5.94 3.83
CA THR A 30 -10.54 -7.02 2.88
C THR A 30 -11.52 -8.06 3.44
N ALA A 31 -12.03 -8.93 2.59
CA ALA A 31 -12.83 -10.10 2.98
C ALA A 31 -12.08 -11.04 3.94
N SER A 32 -10.75 -11.14 3.82
CA SER A 32 -9.86 -11.90 4.71
C SER A 32 -9.59 -11.19 6.05
N GLY A 33 -10.09 -9.97 6.23
CA GLY A 33 -9.99 -9.20 7.47
C GLY A 33 -8.72 -8.35 7.62
N VAL A 34 -7.92 -8.21 6.55
CA VAL A 34 -6.73 -7.34 6.54
C VAL A 34 -7.18 -5.88 6.59
N GLN A 35 -6.66 -5.12 7.57
CA GLN A 35 -6.89 -3.68 7.64
C GLN A 35 -6.08 -2.98 6.56
N PHE A 36 -6.76 -2.29 5.65
CA PHE A 36 -6.12 -1.63 4.51
C PHE A 36 -6.26 -0.11 4.65
N ARG A 37 -5.15 0.62 4.58
CA ARG A 37 -5.13 2.08 4.81
C ARG A 37 -4.32 2.81 3.75
N ILE A 38 -4.85 3.94 3.30
CA ILE A 38 -4.13 4.88 2.44
C ILE A 38 -3.83 6.14 3.24
N TRP A 39 -2.54 6.46 3.38
CA TRP A 39 -2.03 7.62 4.09
C TRP A 39 -1.63 8.72 3.11
N SER A 40 -1.96 9.95 3.44
CA SER A 40 -1.53 11.13 2.69
C SER A 40 -1.47 12.36 3.58
N ARG A 41 -0.94 13.47 3.04
CA ARG A 41 -1.15 14.77 3.67
C ARG A 41 -2.65 15.07 3.79
N PRO A 42 -3.10 15.82 4.82
CA PRO A 42 -4.52 16.10 5.05
C PRO A 42 -5.24 16.70 3.83
N GLU A 43 -4.59 17.63 3.10
CA GLU A 43 -5.14 18.28 1.90
C GLU A 43 -5.36 17.32 0.73
N ALA A 44 -4.59 16.22 0.69
CA ALA A 44 -4.64 15.22 -0.37
C ALA A 44 -5.61 14.06 -0.07
N LYS A 45 -6.15 13.98 1.15
CA LYS A 45 -6.94 12.83 1.64
C LYS A 45 -8.11 12.47 0.74
N LYS A 46 -8.79 13.44 0.14
CA LYS A 46 -9.94 13.19 -0.77
C LYS A 46 -9.55 12.41 -2.03
N MET A 47 -8.27 12.44 -2.42
CA MET A 47 -7.74 11.78 -3.62
C MET A 47 -7.32 10.32 -3.37
N THR A 48 -7.47 9.81 -2.14
CA THR A 48 -7.01 8.46 -1.75
C THR A 48 -8.06 7.36 -1.97
N ALA A 49 -9.33 7.74 -2.16
CA ALA A 49 -10.46 6.81 -2.20
C ALA A 49 -10.34 5.76 -3.32
N TYR A 50 -9.85 6.15 -4.48
CA TYR A 50 -9.67 5.24 -5.59
C TYR A 50 -8.59 4.18 -5.31
N ALA A 51 -7.44 4.58 -4.77
CA ALA A 51 -6.37 3.66 -4.39
C ALA A 51 -6.83 2.67 -3.31
N LEU A 52 -7.64 3.11 -2.33
CA LEU A 52 -8.20 2.22 -1.32
C LEU A 52 -9.05 1.11 -1.97
N GLN A 53 -9.98 1.49 -2.85
CA GLN A 53 -10.86 0.53 -3.53
C GLN A 53 -10.10 -0.39 -4.48
N ALA A 54 -9.15 0.15 -5.25
CA ALA A 54 -8.34 -0.64 -6.16
C ALA A 54 -7.42 -1.61 -5.41
N GLY A 55 -6.78 -1.15 -4.34
CA GLY A 55 -5.87 -1.95 -3.52
C GLY A 55 -6.57 -3.11 -2.81
N ILE A 56 -7.73 -2.88 -2.19
CA ILE A 56 -8.51 -3.97 -1.57
C ILE A 56 -8.91 -5.02 -2.61
N LYS A 57 -9.50 -4.60 -3.73
CA LYS A 57 -9.88 -5.53 -4.81
C LYS A 57 -8.69 -6.30 -5.35
N CYS A 58 -7.55 -5.65 -5.49
CA CYS A 58 -6.34 -6.28 -6.00
C CYS A 58 -5.76 -7.30 -5.01
N LEU A 59 -5.72 -6.98 -3.72
CA LEU A 59 -5.24 -7.90 -2.69
C LEU A 59 -6.16 -9.13 -2.60
N GLU A 60 -7.47 -8.93 -2.55
CA GLU A 60 -8.46 -10.03 -2.56
C GLU A 60 -8.36 -10.90 -3.82
N PHE A 61 -8.14 -10.26 -4.98
CA PHE A 61 -7.87 -10.98 -6.22
C PHE A 61 -6.60 -11.84 -6.09
N TYR A 62 -5.50 -11.30 -5.56
CA TYR A 62 -4.27 -12.06 -5.40
C TYR A 62 -4.39 -13.20 -4.40
N GLU A 63 -5.03 -12.98 -3.25
CA GLU A 63 -5.30 -14.04 -2.27
C GLU A 63 -6.07 -15.20 -2.92
N LYS A 64 -7.15 -14.88 -3.66
CA LYS A 64 -7.96 -15.88 -4.38
C LYS A 64 -7.21 -16.55 -5.52
N HIS A 65 -6.55 -15.76 -6.36
CA HIS A 65 -5.92 -16.25 -7.60
C HIS A 65 -4.69 -17.12 -7.31
N PHE A 66 -3.90 -16.75 -6.31
CA PHE A 66 -2.71 -17.51 -5.92
C PHE A 66 -2.94 -18.46 -4.75
N ASN A 67 -4.17 -18.54 -4.24
CA ASN A 67 -4.58 -19.39 -3.13
C ASN A 67 -3.66 -19.24 -1.90
N PHE A 68 -3.45 -18.00 -1.47
CA PHE A 68 -2.66 -17.68 -0.28
C PHE A 68 -3.41 -16.67 0.60
N SER A 69 -3.04 -16.64 1.88
CA SER A 69 -3.51 -15.63 2.82
C SER A 69 -2.43 -14.58 3.04
N PHE A 70 -2.80 -13.31 2.96
CA PHE A 70 -1.87 -12.23 3.26
C PHE A 70 -1.37 -12.34 4.71
N PRO A 71 -0.05 -12.39 4.96
CA PRO A 71 0.49 -12.82 6.25
C PRO A 71 0.38 -11.75 7.35
N LEU A 72 0.21 -10.48 6.97
CA LEU A 72 0.13 -9.37 7.92
C LEU A 72 -1.33 -9.00 8.22
N LYS A 73 -1.59 -8.49 9.43
CA LYS A 73 -2.93 -8.02 9.81
C LYS A 73 -3.32 -6.68 9.16
N LYS A 74 -2.37 -5.98 8.56
CA LYS A 74 -2.57 -4.69 7.92
C LYS A 74 -1.70 -4.50 6.69
N GLN A 75 -2.17 -3.66 5.77
CA GLN A 75 -1.39 -3.10 4.68
C GLN A 75 -1.60 -1.59 4.66
N ASP A 76 -0.50 -0.84 4.81
CA ASP A 76 -0.46 0.61 4.65
C ASP A 76 0.11 0.97 3.28
N MET A 77 -0.45 1.99 2.65
CA MET A 77 0.08 2.59 1.44
C MET A 77 0.16 4.09 1.65
N VAL A 78 1.30 4.72 1.39
CA VAL A 78 1.48 6.14 1.68
C VAL A 78 1.92 6.95 0.47
N ALA A 79 1.24 8.06 0.22
CA ALA A 79 1.58 9.04 -0.81
C ALA A 79 2.56 10.08 -0.27
N LEU A 80 3.80 10.07 -0.74
CA LEU A 80 4.88 10.97 -0.33
C LEU A 80 5.07 12.11 -1.36
N PRO A 81 5.15 13.39 -0.92
CA PRO A 81 5.38 14.54 -1.81
C PRO A 81 6.73 14.46 -2.52
N ASP A 82 7.76 14.08 -1.78
CA ASP A 82 9.12 13.93 -2.28
C ASP A 82 9.52 12.46 -2.20
N PHE A 83 9.53 11.81 -3.36
CA PHE A 83 9.90 10.41 -3.49
C PHE A 83 10.59 10.18 -4.83
N SER A 84 11.87 9.84 -4.78
CA SER A 84 12.72 9.70 -5.96
C SER A 84 12.30 8.53 -6.84
N ALA A 85 11.85 7.43 -6.26
CA ALA A 85 11.27 6.29 -6.96
C ALA A 85 9.79 6.53 -7.32
N GLY A 86 9.19 5.58 -8.05
CA GLY A 86 7.75 5.59 -8.35
C GLY A 86 6.92 5.08 -7.17
N ALA A 87 7.34 3.97 -6.59
CA ALA A 87 6.84 3.33 -5.36
C ALA A 87 7.90 2.34 -4.83
N MET A 88 7.71 1.81 -3.62
CA MET A 88 8.60 0.82 -3.00
C MET A 88 7.81 -0.14 -2.09
N GLU A 89 8.04 -1.45 -2.28
CA GLU A 89 7.19 -2.53 -1.78
C GLU A 89 7.37 -2.90 -0.29
N ASN A 90 7.80 -1.98 0.57
CA ASN A 90 8.13 -2.29 1.96
C ASN A 90 6.97 -3.04 2.66
N TRP A 91 7.29 -4.15 3.34
CA TRP A 91 6.28 -5.14 3.71
C TRP A 91 5.28 -4.57 4.72
N GLY A 92 4.02 -4.47 4.30
CA GLY A 92 2.96 -3.85 5.10
C GLY A 92 2.99 -2.33 5.18
N LEU A 93 3.95 -1.62 4.57
CA LEU A 93 4.02 -0.16 4.48
C LEU A 93 4.58 0.28 3.12
N ILE A 94 3.80 0.12 2.06
CA ILE A 94 4.25 0.47 0.71
C ILE A 94 4.28 2.00 0.58
N THR A 95 5.36 2.55 0.06
CA THR A 95 5.52 3.99 -0.16
C THR A 95 5.36 4.32 -1.65
N TYR A 96 4.77 5.46 -1.96
CA TYR A 96 4.46 5.90 -3.33
C TYR A 96 4.84 7.36 -3.51
N ARG A 97 5.27 7.72 -4.71
CA ARG A 97 5.13 9.11 -5.17
C ARG A 97 3.64 9.43 -5.30
N GLU A 98 3.24 10.65 -4.97
CA GLU A 98 1.82 11.05 -4.98
C GLU A 98 1.08 10.73 -6.28
N ASN A 99 1.69 11.00 -7.45
CA ASN A 99 1.06 10.74 -8.74
C ASN A 99 0.91 9.25 -9.10
N SER A 100 1.45 8.35 -8.27
CA SER A 100 1.30 6.90 -8.38
C SER A 100 0.22 6.34 -7.46
N LEU A 101 -0.32 7.14 -6.53
CA LEU A 101 -1.32 6.69 -5.55
C LEU A 101 -2.57 7.58 -5.48
N LEU A 102 -2.42 8.90 -5.62
CA LEU A 102 -3.51 9.85 -5.53
C LEU A 102 -4.24 10.01 -6.86
N TYR A 103 -5.57 10.03 -6.80
CA TYR A 103 -6.43 10.23 -7.97
C TYR A 103 -7.72 10.97 -7.60
N ASP A 104 -8.05 11.98 -8.39
CA ASP A 104 -9.31 12.73 -8.40
C ASP A 104 -9.79 12.84 -9.85
N ASN A 105 -11.01 12.36 -10.13
CA ASN A 105 -11.57 12.37 -11.48
C ASN A 105 -11.93 13.78 -11.98
N ARG A 106 -11.95 14.79 -11.10
CA ARG A 106 -12.15 16.20 -11.46
C ARG A 106 -10.86 16.86 -11.95
N LEU A 107 -9.70 16.33 -11.55
CA LEU A 107 -8.39 16.89 -11.84
C LEU A 107 -7.60 16.08 -12.87
N TYR A 108 -7.83 14.76 -12.92
CA TYR A 108 -7.00 13.84 -13.70
C TYR A 108 -7.81 12.93 -14.63
N GLY A 109 -7.23 12.65 -15.80
CA GLY A 109 -7.86 11.83 -16.84
C GLY A 109 -7.76 10.32 -16.62
N PRO A 110 -8.33 9.52 -17.54
CA PRO A 110 -8.35 8.06 -17.45
C PRO A 110 -6.96 7.40 -17.40
N GLN A 111 -5.96 7.99 -18.07
CA GLN A 111 -4.58 7.47 -18.06
C GLN A 111 -3.97 7.50 -16.65
N ASN A 112 -4.24 8.56 -15.86
CA ASN A 112 -3.80 8.65 -14.47
C ASN A 112 -4.50 7.59 -13.61
N LYS A 113 -5.80 7.38 -13.82
CA LYS A 113 -6.58 6.34 -13.13
C LYS A 113 -6.01 4.94 -13.38
N GLN A 114 -5.66 4.64 -14.63
CA GLN A 114 -5.02 3.39 -15.01
C GLN A 114 -3.63 3.25 -14.38
N ARG A 115 -2.81 4.32 -14.43
CA ARG A 115 -1.48 4.34 -13.81
C ARG A 115 -1.55 4.01 -12.33
N VAL A 116 -2.43 4.66 -11.58
CA VAL A 116 -2.60 4.39 -10.14
C VAL A 116 -2.96 2.92 -9.92
N ALA A 117 -3.92 2.36 -10.65
CA ALA A 117 -4.26 0.94 -10.53
C ALA A 117 -3.09 0.01 -10.85
N LEU A 118 -2.32 0.30 -11.90
CA LEU A 118 -1.17 -0.51 -12.31
C LEU A 118 -0.07 -0.51 -11.26
N VAL A 119 0.31 0.65 -10.73
CA VAL A 119 1.37 0.73 -9.72
C VAL A 119 0.91 0.09 -8.40
N VAL A 120 -0.34 0.35 -7.97
CA VAL A 120 -0.92 -0.32 -6.79
C VAL A 120 -0.88 -1.84 -6.94
N ALA A 121 -1.24 -2.37 -8.12
CA ALA A 121 -1.18 -3.80 -8.38
C ALA A 121 0.26 -4.33 -8.39
N HIS A 122 1.20 -3.59 -9.00
CA HIS A 122 2.63 -3.96 -9.02
C HIS A 122 3.19 -4.14 -7.61
N GLU A 123 2.99 -3.16 -6.73
CA GLU A 123 3.53 -3.22 -5.37
C GLU A 123 2.85 -4.27 -4.49
N LEU A 124 1.53 -4.47 -4.67
CA LEU A 124 0.81 -5.56 -3.99
C LEU A 124 1.27 -6.93 -4.49
N GLY A 125 1.63 -7.05 -5.77
CA GLY A 125 2.19 -8.26 -6.35
C GLY A 125 3.49 -8.70 -5.67
N HIS A 126 4.32 -7.73 -5.27
CA HIS A 126 5.55 -8.00 -4.51
C HIS A 126 5.31 -8.55 -3.10
N GLN A 127 4.12 -8.37 -2.53
CA GLN A 127 3.84 -8.80 -1.15
C GLN A 127 3.64 -10.31 -1.01
N ARG A 128 3.48 -11.03 -2.13
CA ARG A 128 3.41 -12.49 -2.18
C ARG A 128 4.78 -13.15 -1.95
N LYS A 129 5.74 -12.48 -1.32
CA LYS A 129 7.02 -13.10 -0.93
C LYS A 129 6.73 -14.17 0.12
N VAL A 130 6.46 -15.35 -0.42
CA VAL A 130 6.44 -16.65 0.23
C VAL A 130 7.74 -16.79 1.01
N ASP A 131 7.69 -17.52 2.13
CA ASP A 131 8.82 -18.06 2.89
C ASP A 131 9.80 -18.84 1.99
N SER A 132 10.57 -18.15 1.16
CA SER A 132 11.53 -18.75 0.25
C SER A 132 12.79 -17.90 0.15
N ILE A 133 13.34 -17.49 1.30
CA ILE A 133 14.80 -17.38 1.47
C ILE A 133 15.15 -17.92 2.88
N GLY A 134 14.89 -19.22 3.05
CA GLY A 134 15.86 -20.07 3.74
C GLY A 134 17.02 -20.28 2.78
N ALA A 135 18.00 -19.37 2.85
CA ALA A 135 19.40 -19.70 2.66
C ALA A 135 20.01 -19.74 4.07
#